data_AF-A0A955AZE4-F1
#
_entry.id   AF-A0A955AZE4-F1
#
_cell.length_a   1.000
_cell.length_b   1.000
_cell.length_c   1.000
_cell.angle_alpha   90.00
_cell.angle_beta   90.00
_cell.angle_gamma   90.00
#
_symmetry.space_group_name_H-M   'P 1'
#
loop_
_entity.id
_entity.type
_entity.pdbx_description
1 polymer ?
#
loop_
_entity_poly.entity_id
_entity_poly.type
_entity_poly.pdbx_seq_one_letter_code
_entity_poly.pdbx_strand_id
1 'polypeptide(L)'
;DERQTDFAADDGFRFSVPQVVFEDRENYLYAMSAAPAEHIVWKRQLLRGVADRRIAAACGKLLGRLHARTWNDSGVANQLADRSFFEQLRVDPYYRFAAEQRPEFREYLEPLIASLDENRHSLVHGDFSPKNLLLFQHEVMLVDFEVGHFGDPAFDLGFFLTHIVLKAIHLGNREPEAPA
;
A
#
# COMPACT_ATOMS: atom_id res chain seq x y z
N ASP A 1 -18.45 -6.54 -22.60
CA ASP A 1 -17.12 -7.13 -22.83
C ASP A 1 -16.31 -6.93 -21.55
N GLU A 2 -16.62 -7.75 -20.54
CA GLU A 2 -16.17 -7.57 -19.15
C GLU A 2 -14.83 -8.29 -18.97
N ARG A 3 -13.73 -7.52 -18.99
CA ARG A 3 -12.43 -8.04 -18.54
C ARG A 3 -12.40 -8.01 -17.02
N GLN A 4 -12.98 -9.04 -16.41
CA GLN A 4 -12.74 -9.39 -15.02
C GLN A 4 -11.27 -9.81 -14.92
N THR A 5 -10.42 -8.92 -14.43
CA THR A 5 -8.99 -9.18 -14.27
C THR A 5 -8.76 -10.06 -13.04
N ASP A 6 -9.02 -11.35 -13.20
CA ASP A 6 -8.74 -12.34 -12.16
C ASP A 6 -7.26 -12.75 -12.27
N PHE A 7 -6.44 -12.30 -11.29
CA PHE A 7 -4.99 -12.51 -11.31
C PHE A 7 -4.59 -13.64 -10.34
N ALA A 8 -4.47 -14.88 -10.81
CA ALA A 8 -4.02 -16.00 -9.97
C ALA A 8 -2.52 -15.91 -9.62
N ALA A 9 -2.15 -16.16 -8.37
CA ALA A 9 -0.77 -16.33 -7.89
C ALA A 9 -0.49 -17.77 -7.44
N ASP A 10 0.78 -18.17 -7.53
CA ASP A 10 1.32 -19.53 -7.37
C ASP A 10 1.01 -20.22 -6.00
N ASP A 11 0.46 -19.48 -5.04
CA ASP A 11 0.05 -19.99 -3.71
C ASP A 11 -1.48 -20.10 -3.56
N GLY A 12 -2.22 -19.96 -4.66
CA GLY A 12 -3.69 -20.01 -4.69
C GLY A 12 -4.39 -18.70 -4.36
N PHE A 13 -3.66 -17.64 -4.00
CA PHE A 13 -4.25 -16.32 -3.81
C PHE A 13 -4.56 -15.63 -5.15
N ARG A 14 -5.75 -15.07 -5.26
CA ARG A 14 -6.15 -14.15 -6.33
C ARG A 14 -5.93 -12.71 -5.88
N PHE A 15 -5.60 -11.85 -6.83
CA PHE A 15 -5.47 -10.41 -6.57
C PHE A 15 -6.50 -9.63 -7.36
N SER A 16 -7.07 -8.62 -6.74
CA SER A 16 -8.05 -7.74 -7.37
C SER A 16 -7.87 -6.30 -6.91
N VAL A 17 -8.47 -5.39 -7.69
CA VAL A 17 -8.68 -3.99 -7.34
C VAL A 17 -10.15 -3.66 -7.64
N PRO A 18 -10.76 -2.69 -6.95
CA PRO A 18 -12.11 -2.26 -7.29
C PRO A 18 -12.20 -1.78 -8.74
N GLN A 19 -13.21 -2.24 -9.46
CA GLN A 19 -13.53 -1.73 -10.79
C GLN A 19 -14.24 -0.38 -10.64
N VAL A 20 -13.70 0.69 -11.23
CA VAL A 20 -14.41 1.96 -11.37
C VAL A 20 -15.56 1.78 -12.36
N VAL A 21 -16.78 2.07 -11.92
CA VAL A 21 -18.02 1.92 -12.72
C VAL A 21 -18.66 3.26 -13.07
N PHE A 22 -18.27 4.33 -12.38
CA PHE A 22 -18.76 5.69 -12.62
C PHE A 22 -17.72 6.70 -12.15
N GLU A 23 -17.60 7.83 -12.85
CA GLU A 23 -16.78 8.97 -12.48
C GLU A 23 -17.52 10.26 -12.83
N ASP A 24 -17.53 11.21 -11.89
CA ASP A 24 -17.99 12.60 -12.06
C ASP A 24 -16.89 13.53 -11.53
N ARG A 25 -16.09 14.05 -12.46
CA ARG A 25 -14.95 14.90 -12.14
C ARG A 25 -15.34 16.31 -11.71
N GLU A 26 -16.49 16.81 -12.14
CA GLU A 26 -16.95 18.16 -11.78
C GLU A 26 -17.35 18.20 -10.30
N ASN A 27 -17.90 17.09 -9.78
CA ASN A 27 -18.33 16.97 -8.40
C ASN A 27 -17.37 16.19 -7.49
N TYR A 28 -16.21 15.76 -8.01
CA TYR A 28 -15.22 14.95 -7.28
C TYR A 28 -15.78 13.63 -6.72
N LEU A 29 -16.59 12.94 -7.53
CA LEU A 29 -17.24 11.68 -7.16
C LEU A 29 -16.83 10.55 -8.11
N TYR A 30 -16.77 9.34 -7.58
CA TYR A 30 -16.70 8.13 -8.39
C TYR A 30 -17.40 6.99 -7.65
N ALA A 31 -17.85 5.99 -8.41
CA ALA A 31 -18.35 4.74 -7.84
C ALA A 31 -17.53 3.57 -8.36
N MET A 32 -17.37 2.56 -7.52
CA MET A 32 -16.59 1.37 -7.81
C MET A 32 -17.27 0.11 -7.27
N SER A 33 -16.85 -1.06 -7.76
CA SER A 33 -17.28 -2.34 -7.21
C SER A 33 -16.93 -2.42 -5.72
N ALA A 34 -17.87 -2.86 -4.90
CA ALA A 34 -17.62 -3.10 -3.49
C ALA A 34 -16.81 -4.39 -3.27
N ALA A 35 -15.98 -4.41 -2.23
CA ALA A 35 -15.46 -5.66 -1.70
C ALA A 35 -16.62 -6.54 -1.19
N PRO A 36 -16.46 -7.88 -1.16
CA PRO A 36 -17.45 -8.77 -0.56
C PRO A 36 -17.82 -8.33 0.86
N ALA A 37 -19.09 -8.47 1.26
CA ALA A 37 -19.58 -7.94 2.54
C ALA A 37 -18.84 -8.53 3.75
N GLU A 38 -18.40 -9.78 3.64
CA GLU A 38 -17.67 -10.52 4.67
C GLU A 38 -16.15 -10.35 4.59
N HIS A 39 -15.65 -9.41 3.77
CA HIS A 39 -14.22 -9.13 3.71
C HIS A 39 -13.67 -8.73 5.09
N ILE A 40 -12.38 -9.00 5.27
CA ILE A 40 -11.65 -8.64 6.47
C ILE A 40 -10.53 -7.68 6.08
N VAL A 41 -10.55 -6.46 6.62
CA VAL A 41 -9.41 -5.55 6.55
C VAL A 41 -8.23 -6.20 7.28
N TRP A 42 -7.11 -6.47 6.60
CA TRP A 42 -6.03 -7.26 7.19
C TRP A 42 -5.44 -6.65 8.47
N LYS A 43 -5.41 -5.31 8.57
CA LYS A 43 -5.06 -4.57 9.80
C LYS A 43 -5.82 -5.09 11.03
N ARG A 44 -7.10 -5.46 10.88
CA ARG A 44 -7.93 -5.98 11.99
C ARG A 44 -7.45 -7.34 12.50
N GLN A 45 -6.98 -8.22 11.63
CA GLN A 45 -6.38 -9.50 12.04
C GLN A 45 -5.05 -9.27 12.75
N LEU A 46 -4.19 -8.43 12.16
CA LEU A 46 -2.87 -8.13 12.74
C LEU A 46 -3.01 -7.51 14.14
N LEU A 47 -3.94 -6.58 14.35
CA LEU A 47 -4.18 -5.98 15.68
C LEU A 47 -4.75 -6.96 16.72
N ARG A 48 -5.17 -8.16 16.31
CA ARG A 48 -5.59 -9.26 17.19
C ARG A 48 -4.49 -10.32 17.38
N GLY A 49 -3.28 -10.07 16.88
CA GLY A 49 -2.18 -11.04 16.93
C GLY A 49 -2.31 -12.17 15.91
N VAL A 50 -3.26 -12.11 14.97
CA VAL A 50 -3.42 -13.10 13.92
C VAL A 50 -2.59 -12.69 12.71
N ALA A 51 -1.43 -13.33 12.53
CA ALA A 51 -0.50 -13.06 11.44
C ALA A 51 -0.22 -14.32 10.62
N ASP A 52 -0.92 -14.47 9.49
CA ASP A 52 -0.67 -15.54 8.53
C ASP A 52 0.45 -15.14 7.55
N ARG A 53 1.53 -15.92 7.55
CA ARG A 53 2.69 -15.70 6.67
C ARG A 53 2.33 -15.82 5.19
N ARG A 54 1.31 -16.61 4.84
CA ARG A 54 0.84 -16.79 3.47
C ARG A 54 0.20 -15.51 2.93
N ILE A 55 -0.54 -14.78 3.76
CA ILE A 55 -1.11 -13.48 3.39
C ILE A 55 0.03 -12.47 3.16
N ALA A 56 1.05 -12.45 4.03
CA ALA A 56 2.20 -11.57 3.84
C ALA A 56 2.97 -11.88 2.55
N ALA A 57 3.18 -13.16 2.24
CA ALA A 57 3.78 -13.58 0.97
C ALA A 57 2.92 -13.17 -0.24
N ALA A 58 1.60 -13.33 -0.14
CA ALA A 58 0.65 -12.92 -1.17
C ALA A 58 0.69 -11.40 -1.41
N CYS A 59 0.77 -10.59 -0.36
CA CYS A 59 0.91 -9.13 -0.46
C CYS A 59 2.25 -8.73 -1.12
N GLY A 60 3.35 -9.40 -0.77
CA GLY A 60 4.64 -9.20 -1.44
C GLY A 60 4.60 -9.55 -2.93
N LYS A 61 3.92 -10.65 -3.30
CA LYS A 61 3.71 -11.04 -4.71
C LYS A 61 2.85 -10.03 -5.47
N LEU A 62 1.77 -9.55 -4.86
CA LEU A 62 0.93 -8.49 -5.42
C LEU A 62 1.75 -7.23 -5.68
N LEU A 63 2.51 -6.77 -4.68
CA LEU A 63 3.33 -5.57 -4.80
C LEU A 63 4.41 -5.72 -5.89
N GLY A 64 5.13 -6.85 -5.89
CA GLY A 64 6.12 -7.15 -6.92
C GLY A 64 5.53 -7.22 -8.32
N ARG A 65 4.29 -7.71 -8.48
CA ARG A 65 3.58 -7.70 -9.77
C ARG A 65 3.22 -6.29 -10.22
N LEU A 66 2.77 -5.43 -9.31
CA LEU A 66 2.45 -4.03 -9.61
C LEU A 66 3.69 -3.30 -10.13
N HIS A 67 4.79 -3.39 -9.40
CA HIS A 67 6.07 -2.76 -9.76
C HIS A 67 6.63 -3.33 -11.06
N ALA A 68 6.68 -4.66 -11.21
CA ALA A 68 7.27 -5.29 -12.40
C ALA A 68 6.50 -4.99 -13.69
N ARG A 69 5.17 -4.89 -13.63
CA ARG A 69 4.34 -4.62 -14.82
C ARG A 69 4.40 -3.18 -15.30
N THR A 70 4.86 -2.26 -14.46
CA THR A 70 4.94 -0.83 -14.76
C THR A 70 6.37 -0.33 -14.78
N TRP A 71 7.35 -1.25 -14.76
CA TRP A 71 8.76 -0.92 -14.69
C TRP A 71 9.23 -0.16 -15.94
N ASN A 72 9.66 1.08 -15.74
CA ASN A 72 10.06 2.05 -16.78
C ASN A 72 9.01 2.24 -17.88
N ASP A 73 7.72 2.09 -17.54
CA ASP A 73 6.63 2.33 -18.48
C ASP A 73 6.38 3.85 -18.63
N SER A 74 6.74 4.40 -19.79
CA SER A 74 6.60 5.83 -20.07
C SER A 74 5.14 6.28 -20.19
N GLY A 75 4.22 5.38 -20.57
CA GLY A 75 2.79 5.67 -20.62
C GLY A 75 2.22 5.88 -19.22
N VAL A 76 2.55 4.99 -18.30
CA VAL A 76 2.19 5.12 -16.87
C VAL A 76 2.87 6.33 -16.25
N ALA A 77 4.16 6.55 -16.54
CA ALA A 77 4.90 7.70 -16.04
C ALA A 77 4.25 9.03 -16.42
N ASN A 78 3.79 9.16 -17.66
CA ASN A 78 3.13 10.38 -18.13
C ASN A 78 1.73 10.57 -17.51
N GLN A 79 0.96 9.49 -17.34
CA GLN A 79 -0.37 9.57 -16.74
C GLN A 79 -0.33 9.88 -15.24
N LEU A 80 0.73 9.48 -14.54
CA LEU A 80 0.90 9.59 -13.08
C LEU A 80 2.11 10.44 -12.71
N ALA A 81 2.36 11.49 -13.50
CA ALA A 81 3.48 12.41 -13.30
C ALA A 81 3.29 13.36 -12.10
N ASP A 82 2.04 13.67 -11.74
CA ASP A 82 1.73 14.50 -10.58
C ASP A 82 1.98 13.71 -9.29
N ARG A 83 2.86 14.26 -8.44
CA ARG A 83 3.27 13.68 -7.15
C ARG A 83 2.83 14.55 -5.97
N SER A 84 1.98 15.55 -6.19
CA SER A 84 1.54 16.49 -5.15
C SER A 84 0.93 15.78 -3.94
N PHE A 85 0.02 14.82 -4.15
CA PHE A 85 -0.55 14.02 -3.06
C PHE A 85 0.48 13.15 -2.35
N PHE A 86 1.43 12.56 -3.08
CA PHE A 86 2.51 11.78 -2.48
C PHE A 86 3.39 12.65 -1.58
N GLU A 87 3.79 13.83 -2.05
CA GLU A 87 4.59 14.76 -1.24
C GLU A 87 3.84 15.20 0.02
N GLN A 88 2.61 15.69 -0.13
CA GLN A 88 1.82 16.28 0.96
C GLN A 88 1.34 15.25 1.98
N LEU A 89 1.00 14.03 1.55
CA LEU A 89 0.39 13.02 2.40
C LEU A 89 1.35 11.93 2.83
N ARG A 90 2.52 11.79 2.21
CA ARG A 90 3.52 10.78 2.57
C ARG A 90 4.88 11.38 2.93
N VAL A 91 5.53 12.12 2.04
CA VAL A 91 6.89 12.62 2.29
C VAL A 91 6.91 13.64 3.45
N ASP A 92 6.01 14.62 3.43
CA ASP A 92 5.86 15.63 4.47
C ASP A 92 5.62 15.00 5.87
N PRO A 93 4.54 14.22 6.08
CA PRO A 93 4.21 13.73 7.42
C PRO A 93 5.09 12.57 7.92
N TYR A 94 5.69 11.75 7.04
CA TYR A 94 6.48 10.60 7.49
C TYR A 94 7.98 10.89 7.57
N TYR A 95 8.52 11.71 6.67
CA TYR A 95 9.95 11.96 6.60
C TYR A 95 10.28 13.35 7.14
N ARG A 96 9.73 14.41 6.55
CA ARG A 96 10.09 15.80 6.93
C ARG A 96 9.68 16.10 8.37
N PHE A 97 8.45 15.75 8.74
CA PHE A 97 7.99 15.90 10.12
C PHE A 97 8.82 15.06 11.11
N ALA A 98 9.17 13.81 10.77
CA ALA A 98 10.02 12.99 11.64
C ALA A 98 11.42 13.58 11.83
N ALA A 99 12.02 14.10 10.76
CA ALA A 99 13.30 14.81 10.76
C ALA A 99 13.26 16.12 11.57
N GLU A 100 12.13 16.82 11.57
CA GLU A 100 11.90 17.99 12.41
C GLU A 100 11.81 17.62 13.89
N GLN A 101 11.01 16.60 14.22
CA GLN A 101 10.80 16.15 15.61
C GLN A 101 12.04 15.47 16.21
N ARG A 102 12.84 14.78 15.38
CA ARG A 102 14.02 14.01 15.79
C ARG A 102 15.22 14.39 14.91
N PRO A 103 15.86 15.56 15.18
CA PRO A 103 16.96 16.07 14.37
C PRO A 103 18.15 15.11 14.23
N GLU A 104 18.35 14.21 15.19
CA GLU A 104 19.40 13.19 15.17
C GLU A 104 19.24 12.17 14.02
N PHE A 105 18.05 12.06 13.41
CA PHE A 105 17.81 11.16 12.29
C PHE A 105 17.83 11.86 10.92
N ARG A 106 18.06 13.18 10.86
CA ARG A 106 18.06 13.94 9.60
C ARG A 106 19.05 13.39 8.58
N GLU A 107 20.25 13.02 9.03
CA GLU A 107 21.29 12.47 8.17
C GLU A 107 20.88 11.16 7.48
N TYR A 108 19.89 10.44 8.03
CA TYR A 108 19.33 9.24 7.42
C TYR A 108 18.07 9.53 6.59
N LEU A 109 17.24 10.47 7.02
CA LEU A 109 15.95 10.77 6.38
C LEU A 109 16.09 11.63 5.13
N GLU A 110 16.97 12.63 5.13
CA GLU A 110 17.17 13.52 3.98
C GLU A 110 17.65 12.77 2.72
N PRO A 111 18.63 11.84 2.80
CA PRO A 111 19.01 11.03 1.65
C PRO A 111 17.89 10.12 1.15
N LEU A 112 17.03 9.60 2.04
CA LEU A 112 15.87 8.80 1.64
C LEU A 112 14.85 9.67 0.90
N ILE A 113 14.61 10.91 1.33
CA ILE A 113 13.73 11.83 0.59
C ILE A 113 14.31 12.09 -0.80
N ALA A 114 15.62 12.38 -0.90
CA ALA A 114 16.27 12.61 -2.19
C ALA A 114 16.18 11.38 -3.11
N SER A 115 16.35 10.17 -2.58
CA SER A 115 16.29 8.94 -3.38
C SER A 115 14.92 8.71 -4.01
N LEU A 116 13.83 9.13 -3.36
CA LEU A 116 12.46 9.04 -3.91
C LEU A 116 12.28 9.85 -5.19
N ASP A 117 13.04 10.94 -5.35
CA ASP A 117 13.03 11.75 -6.56
C ASP A 117 13.91 11.17 -7.67
N GLU A 118 15.05 10.57 -7.31
CA GLU A 118 16.04 10.05 -8.25
C GLU A 118 15.63 8.71 -8.88
N ASN A 119 14.87 7.87 -8.16
CA ASN A 119 14.64 6.46 -8.53
C ASN A 119 13.22 6.18 -9.03
N ARG A 120 12.69 7.00 -9.94
CA ARG A 120 11.31 6.86 -10.44
C ARG A 120 11.23 5.78 -11.52
N HIS A 121 10.79 4.58 -11.12
CA HIS A 121 10.84 3.40 -11.99
C HIS A 121 9.52 2.70 -12.20
N SER A 122 8.51 2.88 -11.35
CA SER A 122 7.27 2.10 -11.48
C SER A 122 6.07 2.79 -10.86
N LEU A 123 4.87 2.22 -11.05
CA LEU A 123 3.70 2.60 -10.29
C LEU A 123 3.89 2.24 -8.82
N VAL A 124 3.98 3.27 -7.97
CA VAL A 124 4.00 3.18 -6.52
C VAL A 124 2.58 3.38 -6.02
N HIS A 125 2.09 2.49 -5.16
CA HIS A 125 0.77 2.63 -4.55
C HIS A 125 0.76 3.80 -3.55
N GLY A 126 1.85 4.02 -2.83
CA GLY A 126 2.07 5.14 -1.90
C GLY A 126 1.39 4.96 -0.54
N ASP A 127 0.43 4.05 -0.43
CA ASP A 127 -0.18 3.63 0.85
C ASP A 127 -0.36 2.11 0.92
N PHE A 128 0.68 1.38 0.53
CA PHE A 128 0.63 -0.09 0.56
C PHE A 128 0.72 -0.59 2.00
N SER A 129 -0.41 -0.60 2.70
CA SER A 129 -0.50 -0.91 4.13
C SER A 129 -1.63 -1.89 4.44
N PRO A 130 -1.58 -2.61 5.58
CA PRO A 130 -2.63 -3.57 5.95
C PRO A 130 -4.04 -3.02 6.08
N LYS A 131 -4.24 -1.68 6.13
CA LYS A 131 -5.59 -1.09 6.11
C LYS A 131 -6.22 -1.13 4.72
N ASN A 132 -5.39 -1.14 3.68
CA ASN A 132 -5.79 -1.09 2.27
C ASN A 132 -5.76 -2.47 1.61
N LEU A 133 -5.57 -3.53 2.40
CA LEU A 133 -5.54 -4.92 1.97
C LEU A 133 -6.76 -5.64 2.54
N LEU A 134 -7.76 -5.86 1.70
CA LEU A 134 -9.02 -6.50 2.05
C LEU A 134 -8.95 -7.99 1.69
N LEU A 135 -9.25 -8.84 2.66
CA LEU A 135 -9.14 -10.28 2.54
C LEU A 135 -10.52 -10.91 2.43
N PHE A 136 -10.73 -11.75 1.44
CA PHE A 136 -11.94 -12.57 1.35
C PHE A 136 -11.59 -13.93 0.74
N GLN A 137 -11.84 -15.02 1.48
CA GLN A 137 -11.41 -16.36 1.08
C GLN A 137 -9.90 -16.40 0.73
N HIS A 138 -9.53 -16.81 -0.49
CA HIS A 138 -8.16 -16.78 -1.01
C HIS A 138 -7.94 -15.59 -1.96
N GLU A 139 -8.42 -14.41 -1.58
CA GLU A 139 -8.28 -13.18 -2.38
C GLU A 139 -7.73 -12.04 -1.53
N VAL A 140 -6.81 -11.28 -2.12
CA VAL A 140 -6.32 -10.01 -1.59
C VAL A 140 -6.75 -8.91 -2.55
N MET A 141 -7.69 -8.07 -2.12
CA MET A 141 -8.10 -6.88 -2.84
C MET A 141 -7.32 -5.66 -2.31
N LEU A 142 -6.62 -4.98 -3.21
CA LEU A 142 -5.93 -3.72 -2.92
C LEU A 142 -6.84 -2.55 -3.26
N VAL A 143 -6.96 -1.62 -2.32
CA VAL A 143 -7.82 -0.43 -2.45
C VAL A 143 -7.02 0.84 -2.16
N ASP A 144 -7.62 2.00 -2.46
CA ASP A 144 -7.14 3.30 -2.01
C ASP A 144 -5.80 3.74 -2.63
N PHE A 145 -5.86 4.10 -3.92
CA PHE A 145 -4.73 4.56 -4.75
C PHE A 145 -4.58 6.10 -4.75
N GLU A 146 -5.10 6.81 -3.74
CA GLU A 146 -5.15 8.28 -3.71
C GLU A 146 -3.78 8.98 -3.84
N VAL A 147 -2.72 8.33 -3.36
CA VAL A 147 -1.32 8.80 -3.41
C VAL A 147 -0.49 8.03 -4.46
N GLY A 148 -1.16 7.28 -5.33
CA GLY A 148 -0.54 6.49 -6.38
C GLY A 148 0.17 7.39 -7.39
N HIS A 149 1.42 7.07 -7.70
CA HIS A 149 2.26 7.88 -8.58
C HIS A 149 3.34 7.05 -9.27
N PHE A 150 3.98 7.60 -10.31
CA PHE A 150 5.18 6.98 -10.87
C PHE A 150 6.41 7.38 -10.05
N GLY A 151 7.05 6.41 -9.39
CA GLY A 151 8.05 6.67 -8.35
C GLY A 151 8.94 5.49 -8.00
N ASP A 152 9.60 5.61 -6.87
CA ASP A 152 10.51 4.60 -6.31
C ASP A 152 9.72 3.45 -5.65
N PRO A 153 9.78 2.21 -6.19
CA PRO A 153 9.08 1.07 -5.61
C PRO A 153 9.56 0.70 -4.20
N ALA A 154 10.76 1.11 -3.79
CA ALA A 154 11.24 0.89 -2.44
C ALA A 154 10.36 1.58 -1.39
N PHE A 155 9.66 2.67 -1.76
CA PHE A 155 8.73 3.36 -0.88
C PHE A 155 7.63 2.42 -0.38
N ASP A 156 6.93 1.72 -1.27
CA ASP A 156 5.82 0.83 -0.88
C ASP A 156 6.30 -0.29 0.05
N LEU A 157 7.47 -0.87 -0.24
CA LEU A 157 8.05 -1.92 0.58
C LEU A 157 8.41 -1.39 1.98
N GLY A 158 9.06 -0.23 2.05
CA GLY A 158 9.40 0.43 3.31
C GLY A 158 8.17 0.80 4.12
N PHE A 159 7.14 1.35 3.46
CA PHE A 159 5.87 1.73 4.07
C PHE A 159 5.13 0.51 4.63
N PHE A 160 5.09 -0.58 3.87
CA PHE A 160 4.52 -1.85 4.29
C PHE A 160 5.22 -2.43 5.51
N LEU A 161 6.55 -2.53 5.46
CA LEU A 161 7.36 -3.09 6.55
C LEU A 161 7.25 -2.24 7.82
N THR A 162 7.28 -0.91 7.69
CA THR A 162 7.03 0.02 8.80
C THR A 162 5.71 -0.33 9.48
N HIS A 163 4.66 -0.51 8.69
CA HIS A 163 3.38 -0.90 9.23
C HIS A 163 3.37 -2.27 9.90
N ILE A 164 4.08 -3.28 9.40
CA ILE A 164 4.18 -4.59 10.07
C ILE A 164 4.93 -4.46 11.41
N VAL A 165 6.07 -3.78 11.41
CA VAL A 165 6.90 -3.53 12.61
C VAL A 165 6.09 -2.79 13.68
N LEU A 166 5.33 -1.76 13.31
CA LEU A 166 4.49 -1.02 14.25
C LEU A 166 3.43 -1.92 14.91
N LYS A 167 2.82 -2.89 14.21
CA LYS A 167 1.89 -3.84 14.87
C LYS A 167 2.66 -4.77 15.81
N ALA A 168 3.85 -5.23 15.43
CA ALA A 168 4.66 -6.11 16.28
C ALA A 168 5.03 -5.41 17.60
N ILE A 169 5.49 -4.15 17.54
CA ILE A 169 5.76 -3.32 18.73
C ILE A 169 4.49 -3.13 19.56
N HIS A 170 3.38 -2.74 18.91
CA HIS A 170 2.10 -2.52 19.58
C HIS A 170 1.60 -3.77 20.34
N LEU A 171 1.71 -4.94 19.73
CA LEU A 171 1.32 -6.21 20.35
C LEU A 171 2.29 -6.64 21.46
N GLY A 172 3.60 -6.43 21.27
CA GLY A 172 4.61 -6.73 22.30
C GLY A 172 4.47 -5.88 23.55
N ASN A 173 3.90 -4.68 23.43
CA ASN A 173 3.62 -3.77 24.54
C ASN A 173 2.27 -4.03 25.23
N ARG A 174 1.44 -4.95 24.73
CA ARG A 174 0.22 -5.35 25.44
C ARG A 174 0.60 -6.27 26.58
N GLU A 175 0.13 -5.97 27.79
CA GLU A 175 0.12 -6.98 28.84
C GLU A 175 -0.67 -8.19 28.34
N PRO A 176 -0.22 -9.42 28.61
CA PRO A 176 -0.97 -10.60 28.23
C PRO A 176 -2.37 -10.51 28.84
N GLU A 177 -3.40 -10.43 27.99
CA GLU A 177 -4.78 -10.56 28.45
C GLU A 177 -4.89 -11.88 29.21
N ALA A 178 -5.32 -11.82 30.48
CA ALA A 178 -5.60 -13.01 31.25
C ALA A 178 -6.60 -13.87 30.45
N PRO A 179 -6.37 -15.19 30.32
CA PRO A 179 -7.31 -16.04 29.60
C PRO A 179 -8.69 -15.94 30.24
N ALA A 180 -9.70 -15.66 29.41
CA ALA A 180 -11.11 -15.68 29.80
C ALA A 180 -11.59 -17.09 30.16
#